data_AF-A0AA41RX85-F1
#
_entry.id   AF-A0AA41RX85-F1
#
_cell.length_a   1.000
_cell.length_b   1.000
_cell.length_c   1.000
_cell.angle_alpha   90.00
_cell.angle_beta   90.00
_cell.angle_gamma   90.00
#
_symmetry.space_group_name_H-M   'P 1'
#
loop_
_entity.id
_entity.type
_entity.pdbx_description
1 polymer ?
#
loop_
_entity_poly.entity_id
_entity_poly.type
_entity_poly.pdbx_seq_one_letter_code
_entity_poly.pdbx_strand_id
1 'polypeptide(L)'
;MLLETADGSYSLPGGSVAVLEPNEAAFEKLVEGIPSIVSKRVIDIPPELHCPMCKEVMRFAVLTSKCCFQSFCDGCIRGNIMSKSMCICGARGILVDHLIPNKTIRDTIDRYMESGNTSSGNTKMYAMPCATSETKKRSRVAAYCGSDWSHDDEDDEERNYKKKRSWYGSSVSCSAK
;
A
#
# COMPACT_ATOMS: atom_id res chain seq x y z
N MET A 1 -11.79 -42.87 -14.79
CA MET A 1 -11.60 -41.43 -14.53
C MET A 1 -12.97 -40.78 -14.46
N LEU A 2 -13.18 -39.81 -13.56
CA LEU A 2 -14.40 -39.01 -13.56
C LEU A 2 -14.39 -38.13 -14.81
N LEU A 3 -15.52 -38.02 -15.50
CA LEU A 3 -15.67 -37.09 -16.62
C LEU A 3 -16.67 -36.00 -16.25
N GLU A 4 -16.26 -34.75 -16.43
CA GLU A 4 -17.17 -33.60 -16.37
C GLU A 4 -18.11 -33.66 -17.56
N THR A 5 -19.42 -33.62 -17.29
CA THR A 5 -20.45 -33.50 -18.32
C THR A 5 -20.84 -32.04 -18.52
N ALA A 6 -21.47 -31.73 -19.67
CA ALA A 6 -21.77 -30.36 -20.09
C ALA A 6 -22.68 -29.58 -19.12
N ASP A 7 -23.36 -30.29 -18.21
CA ASP A 7 -24.20 -29.77 -17.14
C ASP A 7 -23.43 -29.46 -15.83
N GLY A 8 -22.12 -29.70 -15.79
CA GLY A 8 -21.27 -29.44 -14.62
C GLY A 8 -21.30 -30.54 -13.55
N SER A 9 -21.89 -31.70 -13.86
CA SER A 9 -21.85 -32.89 -13.02
C SER A 9 -20.69 -33.83 -13.40
N TYR A 10 -20.42 -34.81 -12.55
CA TYR A 10 -19.34 -35.78 -12.74
C TYR A 10 -19.90 -37.16 -13.02
N SER A 11 -19.57 -37.71 -14.19
CA SER A 11 -19.91 -39.08 -14.55
C SER A 11 -18.93 -40.08 -13.93
N LEU A 12 -19.46 -41.05 -13.19
CA LEU A 12 -18.71 -42.16 -12.62
C LEU A 12 -18.54 -43.29 -13.64
N PRO A 13 -17.49 -44.12 -13.52
CA PRO A 13 -17.29 -45.28 -14.40
C PRO A 13 -18.41 -46.34 -14.35
N GLY A 14 -19.35 -46.24 -13.40
CA GLY A 14 -20.55 -47.08 -13.31
C GLY A 14 -21.79 -46.50 -13.99
N GLY A 15 -21.69 -45.36 -14.69
CA GLY A 15 -22.82 -44.71 -15.37
C GLY A 15 -23.74 -43.89 -14.45
N SER A 16 -23.42 -43.79 -13.16
CA SER A 16 -24.07 -42.86 -12.23
C SER A 16 -23.48 -41.45 -12.34
N VAL A 17 -24.29 -40.46 -12.00
CA VAL A 17 -23.93 -39.04 -12.03
C VAL A 17 -23.77 -38.54 -10.60
N ALA A 18 -22.67 -37.84 -10.31
CA ALA A 18 -22.43 -37.14 -9.05
C ALA A 18 -22.51 -35.63 -9.25
N VAL A 19 -23.22 -34.96 -8.36
CA VAL A 19 -23.31 -33.50 -8.29
C VAL A 19 -22.56 -33.05 -7.04
N LEU A 20 -21.67 -32.07 -7.19
CA LEU A 20 -21.01 -31.44 -6.03
C LEU A 20 -21.99 -30.43 -5.44
N GLU A 21 -22.47 -30.70 -4.23
CA GLU A 21 -23.30 -29.77 -3.48
C GLU A 21 -22.45 -29.16 -2.36
N PRO A 22 -22.14 -27.85 -2.43
CA PRO A 22 -21.49 -27.16 -1.31
C PRO A 22 -22.36 -27.27 -0.06
N ASN A 23 -21.73 -27.58 1.07
CA ASN A 23 -22.41 -27.56 2.36
C ASN A 23 -22.63 -26.10 2.81
N GLU A 24 -23.67 -25.47 2.28
CA GLU A 24 -24.01 -24.07 2.57
C GLU A 24 -24.22 -23.85 4.07
N ALA A 25 -24.90 -24.78 4.76
CA ALA A 25 -25.17 -24.68 6.20
C ALA A 25 -23.91 -24.74 7.09
N ALA A 26 -22.85 -25.43 6.67
CA ALA A 26 -21.57 -25.42 7.39
C ALA A 26 -20.73 -24.21 7.00
N PHE A 27 -20.82 -23.74 5.76
CA PHE A 27 -20.14 -22.51 5.34
C PHE A 27 -20.71 -21.30 6.10
N GLU A 28 -22.03 -21.20 6.25
CA GLU A 28 -22.66 -20.13 7.03
C GLU A 28 -22.22 -20.14 8.50
N LYS A 29 -22.18 -21.31 9.15
CA LYS A 29 -21.66 -21.45 10.52
C LYS A 29 -20.19 -21.06 10.66
N LEU A 30 -19.38 -21.27 9.62
CA LEU A 30 -17.99 -20.82 9.58
C LEU A 30 -17.91 -19.30 9.44
N VAL A 31 -18.78 -18.69 8.63
CA VAL A 31 -18.86 -17.23 8.43
C VAL A 31 -19.34 -16.52 9.70
N GLU A 32 -20.29 -17.09 10.45
CA GLU A 32 -20.72 -16.58 11.76
C GLU A 32 -19.59 -16.57 12.81
N GLY A 33 -18.64 -17.50 12.69
CA GLY A 33 -17.46 -17.61 13.53
C GLY A 33 -16.30 -16.69 13.12
N ILE A 34 -16.34 -16.09 11.92
CA ILE A 34 -15.40 -15.04 11.52
C ILE A 34 -15.88 -13.79 12.27
N PRO A 35 -15.15 -13.34 13.30
CA PRO A 35 -15.60 -12.15 14.01
C PRO A 35 -15.62 -11.00 12.99
N SER A 36 -16.57 -10.08 13.12
CA SER A 36 -16.63 -8.81 12.38
C SER A 36 -15.43 -7.88 12.70
N ILE A 37 -14.21 -8.44 12.77
CA ILE A 37 -12.93 -7.79 13.05
C ILE A 37 -12.66 -6.58 12.16
N VAL A 38 -13.30 -6.54 10.99
CA VAL A 38 -13.23 -5.41 10.07
C VAL A 38 -13.92 -4.16 10.66
N SER A 39 -15.02 -4.32 11.40
CA SER A 39 -15.78 -3.19 11.95
C SER A 39 -15.28 -2.71 13.32
N LYS A 40 -14.63 -3.58 14.11
CA LYS A 40 -14.21 -3.23 15.49
C LYS A 40 -12.82 -2.55 15.55
N ARG A 41 -11.98 -2.73 14.53
CA ARG A 41 -10.58 -2.21 14.52
C ARG A 41 -10.44 -0.77 14.04
N VAL A 42 -11.48 -0.17 13.46
CA VAL A 42 -11.49 1.26 13.11
C VAL A 42 -11.43 2.14 14.36
N ILE A 43 -11.79 1.62 15.53
CA ILE A 43 -11.91 2.37 16.79
C ILE A 43 -10.52 2.72 17.40
N ASP A 44 -9.45 2.02 17.04
CA ASP A 44 -8.11 2.21 17.63
C ASP A 44 -7.20 3.16 16.83
N ILE A 45 -7.66 3.69 15.70
CA ILE A 45 -6.84 4.58 14.88
C ILE A 45 -6.88 5.99 15.49
N PRO A 46 -5.73 6.62 15.75
CA PRO A 46 -5.70 7.94 16.35
C PRO A 46 -6.44 8.97 15.49
N PRO A 47 -7.11 9.96 16.11
CA PRO A 47 -7.87 10.99 15.40
C PRO A 47 -7.01 11.83 14.46
N GLU A 48 -5.69 11.87 14.65
CA GLU A 48 -4.76 12.57 13.75
C GLU A 48 -4.66 11.94 12.35
N LEU A 49 -5.03 10.66 12.21
CA LEU A 49 -5.06 9.95 10.93
C LEU A 49 -6.44 10.02 10.25
N HIS A 50 -7.37 10.79 10.82
CA HIS A 50 -8.71 10.97 10.26
C HIS A 50 -8.80 12.20 9.38
N CYS A 51 -9.53 12.07 8.28
CA CYS A 51 -9.74 13.14 7.33
C CYS A 51 -10.60 14.26 7.94
N PRO A 52 -10.19 15.55 7.86
CA PRO A 52 -10.99 16.67 8.36
C PRO A 52 -12.35 16.84 7.67
N MET A 53 -12.52 16.23 6.48
CA MET A 53 -13.72 16.37 5.66
C MET A 53 -14.76 15.29 5.92
N CYS A 54 -14.37 14.02 5.85
CA CYS A 54 -15.28 12.88 6.02
C CYS A 54 -15.27 12.30 7.44
N LYS A 55 -14.32 12.71 8.29
CA LYS A 55 -14.14 12.19 9.66
C LYS A 55 -13.89 10.67 9.74
N GLU A 56 -13.53 10.07 8.63
CA GLU A 56 -13.08 8.68 8.53
C GLU A 56 -11.56 8.63 8.37
N VAL A 57 -10.98 7.45 8.56
CA VAL A 57 -9.56 7.17 8.29
C VAL A 57 -9.19 7.64 6.88
N MET A 58 -8.08 8.36 6.76
CA MET A 58 -7.66 8.92 5.47
C MET A 58 -7.34 7.84 4.44
N ARG A 59 -8.18 7.70 3.41
CA ARG A 59 -7.91 6.80 2.27
C ARG A 59 -7.11 7.51 1.21
N PHE A 60 -6.00 6.89 0.80
CA PHE A 60 -5.06 7.46 -0.17
C PHE A 60 -4.64 8.89 0.22
N ALA A 61 -4.21 9.09 1.47
CA ALA A 61 -3.92 10.42 1.99
C ALA A 61 -3.04 11.27 1.04
N VAL A 62 -3.44 12.52 0.82
CA VAL A 62 -2.73 13.53 0.02
C VAL A 62 -2.58 14.83 0.80
N LEU A 63 -1.49 15.55 0.51
CA LEU A 63 -1.10 16.82 1.10
C LEU A 63 -1.30 17.97 0.12
N THR A 64 -1.88 19.07 0.59
CA THR A 64 -1.89 20.34 -0.16
C THR A 64 -0.57 21.10 0.06
N SER A 65 0.42 20.88 -0.81
CA SER A 65 1.77 21.45 -0.68
C SER A 65 1.86 22.97 -0.84
N LYS A 66 0.82 23.62 -1.37
CA LYS A 66 0.76 25.07 -1.61
C LYS A 66 -0.36 25.81 -0.83
N CYS A 67 -1.04 25.17 0.13
CA CYS A 67 -2.06 25.81 1.02
C CYS A 67 -1.64 25.77 2.49
N CYS A 68 -2.04 24.71 3.19
CA CYS A 68 -2.00 24.56 4.64
C CYS A 68 -1.19 23.35 5.10
N PHE A 69 -0.57 22.61 4.16
CA PHE A 69 0.18 21.39 4.44
C PHE A 69 -0.60 20.36 5.28
N GLN A 70 -1.93 20.35 5.14
CA GLN A 70 -2.81 19.39 5.79
C GLN A 70 -3.05 18.18 4.89
N SER A 71 -3.33 17.05 5.54
CA SER A 71 -3.62 15.78 4.86
C SER A 71 -5.12 15.53 4.77
N PHE A 72 -5.56 15.02 3.64
CA PHE A 72 -6.96 14.69 3.36
C PHE A 72 -7.04 13.37 2.57
N CYS A 73 -8.22 12.74 2.51
CA CYS A 73 -8.47 11.70 1.52
C CYS A 73 -8.36 12.30 0.11
N ASP A 74 -7.74 11.57 -0.82
CA ASP A 74 -7.57 12.01 -2.22
C ASP A 74 -8.91 12.41 -2.84
N GLY A 75 -9.91 11.53 -2.76
CA GLY A 75 -11.25 11.81 -3.30
C GLY A 75 -11.96 13.01 -2.66
N CYS A 76 -11.80 13.20 -1.34
CA CYS A 76 -12.46 14.30 -0.63
C CYS A 76 -11.92 15.66 -1.06
N ILE A 77 -10.59 15.84 -1.05
CA ILE A 77 -10.00 17.13 -1.39
C ILE A 77 -10.12 17.44 -2.89
N ARG A 78 -9.97 16.44 -3.76
CA ARG A 78 -10.21 16.62 -5.21
C ARG A 78 -11.64 17.07 -5.47
N GLY A 79 -12.62 16.40 -4.87
CA GLY A 79 -14.03 16.79 -4.98
C GLY A 79 -14.28 18.22 -4.50
N ASN A 80 -13.65 18.64 -3.40
CA ASN A 80 -13.82 19.99 -2.87
C ASN A 80 -13.18 21.07 -3.76
N ILE A 81 -11.99 20.83 -4.28
CA ILE A 81 -11.31 21.73 -5.22
C ILE A 81 -12.14 21.86 -6.50
N MET A 82 -12.62 20.74 -7.05
CA MET A 82 -13.44 20.76 -8.26
C MET A 82 -14.79 21.44 -8.05
N SER A 83 -15.42 21.28 -6.89
CA SER A 83 -16.75 21.86 -6.61
C SER A 83 -16.72 23.32 -6.19
N LYS A 84 -15.73 23.72 -5.38
CA LYS A 84 -15.69 25.05 -4.73
C LYS A 84 -14.48 25.91 -5.13
N SER A 85 -13.54 25.38 -5.91
CA SER A 85 -12.29 26.07 -6.31
C SER A 85 -11.45 26.61 -5.13
N MET A 86 -11.63 26.04 -3.95
CA MET A 86 -10.97 26.46 -2.72
C MET A 86 -10.59 25.26 -1.85
N CYS A 87 -9.56 25.42 -1.03
CA CYS A 87 -9.20 24.46 0.01
C CYS A 87 -10.07 24.63 1.26
N ILE A 88 -10.09 23.62 2.14
CA ILE A 88 -10.67 23.70 3.49
C ILE A 88 -10.06 24.86 4.30
N CYS A 89 -8.79 25.20 4.01
CA CYS A 89 -8.08 26.30 4.64
C CYS A 89 -8.63 27.70 4.27
N GLY A 90 -9.56 27.78 3.32
CA GLY A 90 -10.13 29.04 2.81
C GLY A 90 -9.36 29.62 1.62
N ALA A 91 -8.15 29.12 1.33
CA ALA A 91 -7.36 29.60 0.20
C ALA A 91 -8.00 29.23 -1.15
N ARG A 92 -7.94 30.16 -2.09
CA ARG A 92 -8.36 30.00 -3.48
C ARG A 92 -7.13 29.77 -4.37
N GLY A 93 -7.36 29.22 -5.58
CA GLY A 93 -6.28 28.96 -6.53
C GLY A 93 -5.45 27.70 -6.21
N ILE A 94 -5.96 26.82 -5.34
CA ILE A 94 -5.39 25.49 -5.17
C ILE A 94 -5.90 24.60 -6.30
N LEU A 95 -4.97 24.04 -7.07
CA LEU A 95 -5.23 23.08 -8.12
C LEU A 95 -5.06 21.64 -7.62
N VAL A 96 -5.70 20.71 -8.31
CA VAL A 96 -5.54 19.26 -8.07
C VAL A 96 -4.08 18.83 -8.26
N ASP A 97 -3.36 19.47 -9.18
CA ASP A 97 -1.94 19.19 -9.46
C ASP A 97 -1.00 19.59 -8.31
N HIS A 98 -1.49 20.36 -7.34
CA HIS A 98 -0.71 20.72 -6.14
C HIS A 98 -0.85 19.71 -5.01
N LEU A 99 -1.64 18.65 -5.21
CA LEU A 99 -1.81 17.55 -4.27
C LEU A 99 -0.65 16.57 -4.42
N ILE A 100 0.06 16.35 -3.31
CA ILE A 100 1.18 15.41 -3.25
C ILE A 100 0.74 14.20 -2.41
N PRO A 101 0.92 12.96 -2.88
CA PRO A 101 0.67 11.78 -2.05
C PRO A 101 1.44 11.85 -0.72
N ASN A 102 0.72 11.69 0.39
CA ASN A 102 1.35 11.62 1.72
C ASN A 102 1.61 10.16 2.08
N LYS A 103 2.79 9.66 1.70
CA LYS A 103 3.18 8.27 1.97
C LYS A 103 3.25 7.96 3.47
N THR A 104 3.72 8.90 4.30
CA THR A 104 3.88 8.63 5.74
C THR A 104 2.55 8.37 6.44
N ILE A 105 1.49 9.11 6.09
CA ILE A 105 0.14 8.88 6.64
C ILE A 105 -0.45 7.55 6.12
N ARG A 106 -0.19 7.20 4.87
CA ARG A 106 -0.63 5.92 4.30
C ARG A 106 0.04 4.75 5.04
N ASP A 107 1.36 4.78 5.14
CA ASP A 107 2.15 3.75 5.80
C ASP A 107 1.85 3.66 7.31
N THR A 108 1.54 4.77 7.98
CA THR A 108 1.10 4.72 9.38
C THR A 108 -0.25 4.03 9.50
N ILE A 109 -1.24 4.41 8.69
CA ILE A 109 -2.57 3.78 8.69
C ILE A 109 -2.47 2.29 8.39
N ASP A 110 -1.67 1.90 7.39
CA ASP A 110 -1.50 0.50 7.01
C ASP A 110 -0.90 -0.33 8.15
N ARG A 111 0.11 0.19 8.85
CA ARG A 111 0.66 -0.46 10.06
C ARG A 111 -0.36 -0.57 11.20
N TYR A 112 -1.22 0.43 11.40
CA TYR A 112 -2.30 0.34 12.39
C TYR A 112 -3.32 -0.75 12.02
N MET A 113 -3.68 -0.84 10.75
CA MET A 113 -4.59 -1.88 10.26
C MET A 113 -3.98 -3.29 10.38
N GLU A 114 -2.69 -3.45 10.06
CA GLU A 114 -1.99 -4.74 10.17
C GLU A 114 -1.74 -5.16 11.63
N SER A 115 -1.34 -4.24 12.49
CA SER A 115 -1.11 -4.53 13.92
C SER A 115 -2.39 -4.87 14.67
N GLY A 116 -3.54 -4.30 14.29
CA GLY A 116 -4.84 -4.73 14.79
C GLY A 116 -5.13 -6.21 14.48
N ASN A 117 -4.60 -6.71 13.37
CA ASN A 117 -4.87 -8.06 12.85
C ASN A 117 -4.10 -9.19 13.52
N THR A 118 -3.04 -8.91 14.27
CA THR A 118 -2.17 -9.92 14.89
C THR A 118 -2.55 -10.31 16.32
N SER A 119 -3.70 -9.86 16.83
CA SER A 119 -4.19 -10.16 18.17
C SER A 119 -4.91 -11.52 18.30
N SER A 120 -4.29 -12.60 17.82
CA SER A 120 -4.62 -13.99 18.21
C SER A 120 -3.42 -14.90 17.93
N GLY A 121 -2.41 -14.85 18.80
CA GLY A 121 -1.23 -15.70 18.68
C GLY A 121 -0.03 -15.23 19.50
N ASN A 122 -0.16 -15.28 20.83
CA ASN A 122 0.90 -15.50 21.80
C ASN A 122 2.35 -15.24 21.33
N THR A 123 2.90 -14.04 21.47
CA THR A 123 4.32 -13.87 21.81
C THR A 123 4.50 -12.57 22.58
N LYS A 124 4.97 -12.74 23.80
CA LYS A 124 5.17 -11.71 24.81
C LYS A 124 6.13 -10.64 24.30
N MET A 125 5.65 -9.41 24.44
CA MET A 125 6.41 -8.18 24.47
C MET A 125 7.59 -8.30 25.44
N TYR A 126 8.81 -8.17 24.94
CA TYR A 126 9.89 -7.53 25.69
C TYR A 126 10.27 -6.28 24.94
N ALA A 127 9.62 -5.18 25.32
CA ALA A 127 10.18 -3.86 25.15
C ALA A 127 11.51 -3.81 25.91
N MET A 128 12.59 -3.47 25.22
CA MET A 128 13.83 -3.07 25.87
C MET A 128 14.03 -1.56 25.62
N PRO A 129 14.13 -0.74 26.68
CA PRO A 129 14.35 0.69 26.54
C PRO A 129 15.77 0.98 26.06
N CYS A 130 15.87 2.01 25.21
CA CYS A 130 17.12 2.57 24.72
C CYS A 130 17.93 3.13 25.92
N ALA A 131 19.04 2.47 26.26
CA ALA A 131 19.97 2.97 27.26
C ALA A 131 20.85 4.07 26.64
N THR A 132 20.68 5.30 27.12
CA THR A 132 21.65 6.37 26.92
C THR A 132 22.84 6.15 27.85
N SER A 133 24.03 5.89 27.29
CA SER A 133 25.29 6.13 27.99
C SER A 133 26.26 6.81 27.04
N GLU A 134 26.43 8.11 27.23
CA GLU A 134 27.59 8.83 26.72
C GLU A 134 28.84 8.30 27.43
N THR A 135 29.81 7.78 26.68
CA THR A 135 31.21 8.27 26.68
C THR A 135 32.09 7.49 25.70
N LYS A 136 32.51 8.22 24.66
CA LYS A 136 33.87 8.23 24.08
C LYS A 136 34.41 6.95 23.40
N LYS A 137 34.21 6.85 22.08
CA LYS A 137 35.27 6.87 21.02
C LYS A 137 34.71 6.52 19.63
N ARG A 138 34.66 7.54 18.77
CA ARG A 138 34.90 7.56 17.31
C ARG A 138 34.84 6.25 16.51
N SER A 139 33.79 6.09 15.69
CA SER A 139 33.88 5.63 14.29
C SER A 139 32.52 5.78 13.60
N ARG A 140 32.49 6.22 12.34
CA ARG A 140 31.28 6.36 11.51
C ARG A 140 31.01 5.05 10.78
N VAL A 141 29.89 4.39 11.07
CA VAL A 141 29.20 3.50 10.11
C VAL A 141 27.70 3.61 10.39
N ALA A 142 26.94 4.12 9.41
CA ALA A 142 25.48 4.13 9.46
C ALA A 142 24.96 2.72 9.15
N ALA A 143 24.23 2.12 10.09
CA ALA A 143 23.49 0.90 9.86
C ALA A 143 22.12 1.25 9.26
N TYR A 144 22.04 1.18 7.93
CA TYR A 144 20.82 1.00 7.16
C TYR A 144 20.20 -0.39 7.38
N CYS A 145 19.13 -0.52 8.15
CA CYS A 145 18.23 -1.68 8.02
C CYS A 145 17.23 -1.38 6.91
N GLY A 146 17.54 -1.88 5.70
CA GLY A 146 16.61 -1.93 4.59
C GLY A 146 15.60 -3.07 4.79
N SER A 147 14.32 -2.74 4.67
CA SER A 147 13.29 -3.68 4.25
C SER A 147 12.77 -3.19 2.91
N ASP A 148 13.39 -3.78 1.91
CA ASP A 148 13.06 -3.87 0.49
C ASP A 148 11.59 -4.25 0.29
N TRP A 149 10.79 -3.34 -0.27
CA TRP A 149 9.51 -3.66 -0.91
C TRP A 149 9.27 -2.67 -2.06
N SER A 150 9.37 -3.22 -3.28
CA SER A 150 8.79 -2.74 -4.54
C SER A 150 9.28 -1.40 -5.08
N HIS A 151 10.39 -1.46 -5.83
CA HIS A 151 10.68 -0.48 -6.87
C HIS A 151 9.83 -0.86 -8.09
N ASP A 152 8.93 0.03 -8.51
CA ASP A 152 8.20 -0.07 -9.76
C ASP A 152 9.19 -0.13 -10.95
N ASP A 153 9.03 -1.16 -11.78
CA ASP A 153 9.85 -1.54 -12.94
C ASP A 153 9.69 -0.59 -14.16
N GLU A 154 10.09 0.69 -14.08
CA GLU A 154 10.01 1.59 -15.27
C GLU A 154 11.28 2.38 -15.65
N ASP A 155 12.41 2.26 -14.93
CA ASP A 155 13.62 3.08 -15.20
C ASP A 155 14.85 2.35 -15.79
N ASP A 156 14.80 1.03 -16.04
CA ASP A 156 15.99 0.26 -16.49
C ASP A 156 16.24 0.25 -18.02
N GLU A 157 15.30 0.71 -18.85
CA GLU A 157 15.48 0.70 -20.32
C GLU A 157 16.41 1.82 -20.85
N GLU A 158 16.45 3.00 -20.23
CA GLU A 158 17.21 4.13 -20.78
C GLU A 158 18.74 3.97 -20.61
N ARG A 159 19.16 3.25 -19.55
CA ARG A 159 20.58 3.02 -19.26
C ARG A 159 21.21 2.01 -20.23
N ASN A 160 20.42 1.08 -20.76
CA ASN A 160 20.89 0.07 -21.72
C ASN A 160 21.10 0.64 -23.13
N TYR A 161 20.27 1.63 -23.54
CA TYR A 161 20.43 2.28 -24.85
C TYR A 161 21.73 3.08 -24.97
N LYS A 162 22.12 3.82 -23.91
CA LYS A 162 23.40 4.56 -23.88
C LYS A 162 24.62 3.63 -23.88
N LYS A 163 24.53 2.44 -23.26
CA LYS A 163 25.65 1.49 -23.19
C LYS A 163 25.88 0.75 -24.52
N LYS A 164 24.81 0.45 -25.28
CA LYS A 164 24.93 -0.19 -26.61
C LYS A 164 25.53 0.73 -27.69
N ARG A 165 25.43 2.06 -27.54
CA ARG A 165 26.03 3.03 -28.49
C ARG A 165 27.56 3.13 -28.38
N SER A 166 28.14 2.70 -27.26
CA SER A 166 29.59 2.77 -27.03
C SER A 166 30.40 1.74 -27.83
N TRP A 167 29.78 0.67 -28.33
CA TRP A 167 30.48 -0.45 -28.97
C TRP A 167 30.53 -0.39 -30.50
N TYR A 168 29.88 0.60 -31.14
CA TYR A 168 29.80 0.73 -32.61
C TYR A 168 30.16 2.14 -33.11
N GLY A 169 31.11 2.83 -32.46
CA GLY A 169 31.36 4.25 -32.72
C GLY A 169 32.81 4.72 -32.80
N SER A 170 33.81 3.84 -32.92
CA SER A 170 35.20 4.29 -33.04
C SER A 170 36.01 3.43 -34.01
N SER A 171 35.91 3.77 -35.29
CA SER A 171 37.02 3.70 -36.25
C SER A 171 36.60 4.24 -37.61
N VAL A 172 36.43 5.57 -37.72
CA VAL A 172 36.69 6.29 -38.97
C VAL A 172 36.80 7.79 -38.70
N SER A 173 38.04 8.30 -38.76
CA SER A 173 38.33 9.56 -39.45
C SER A 173 39.83 9.67 -39.73
N CYS A 174 40.18 9.52 -41.00
CA CYS A 174 41.44 10.02 -41.55
C CYS A 174 41.46 11.54 -41.46
N SER A 175 42.62 12.14 -41.18
CA SER A 175 43.00 13.43 -41.76
C SER A 175 44.51 13.63 -41.76
N ALA A 176 44.98 14.09 -42.91
CA ALA A 176 46.35 14.35 -43.27
C ALA A 176 46.85 15.70 -42.72
N LYS A 177 48.14 15.75 -42.40
CA LYS A 177 49.03 16.91 -42.58
C LYS A 177 50.47 16.44 -42.60
#